data_AF-A0A7W0YWJ3-F1
#
_entry.id   AF-A0A7W0YWJ3-F1
#
_cell.length_a   1.000
_cell.length_b   1.000
_cell.length_c   1.000
_cell.angle_alpha   90.00
_cell.angle_beta   90.00
_cell.angle_gamma   90.00
#
_symmetry.space_group_name_H-M   'P 1'
#
loop_
_entity.id
_entity.type
_entity.pdbx_description
1 polymer ?
#
loop_
_entity_poly.entity_id
_entity_poly.type
_entity_poly.pdbx_seq_one_letter_code
_entity_poly.pdbx_strand_id
1 'polypeptide(L)'
;RRLRALALLGSPVLALALYVGVVAAWHVPGAYAAAAGSALLHPLEHISLLWVGTLFWFHLLRPLPALRRLSPARQAGYLLLGTLGGALLAGTLAGAPVALYPQWVSSGLDDQRLAGGLMMAVEMPLALAVGYAVLLRAALRPRRGTESAWLGT
;
A
#
# COMPACT_ATOMS: atom_id res chain seq x y z
N ARG A 1 -21.74 -2.46 17.33
CA ARG A 1 -20.67 -1.51 16.95
C ARG A 1 -19.32 -2.19 16.66
N ARG A 2 -18.74 -2.99 17.58
CA ARG A 2 -17.45 -3.71 17.37
C ARG A 2 -17.43 -4.63 16.14
N LEU A 3 -18.52 -5.34 15.87
CA LEU A 3 -18.66 -6.20 14.68
C LEU A 3 -18.63 -5.42 13.35
N ARG A 4 -19.09 -4.17 13.31
CA ARG A 4 -19.04 -3.32 12.11
C ARG A 4 -17.63 -2.77 11.85
N ALA A 5 -16.91 -2.39 12.91
CA ALA A 5 -15.51 -1.97 12.79
C ALA A 5 -14.63 -3.13 12.28
N LEU A 6 -14.84 -4.34 12.80
CA LEU A 6 -14.17 -5.55 12.31
C LEU A 6 -14.56 -5.89 10.87
N ALA A 7 -15.83 -5.68 10.49
CA ALA A 7 -16.28 -5.90 9.12
C ALA A 7 -15.69 -4.89 8.12
N LEU A 8 -15.54 -3.62 8.50
CA LEU A 8 -14.88 -2.59 7.70
C LEU A 8 -13.38 -2.89 7.53
N LEU A 9 -12.69 -3.27 8.62
CA LEU A 9 -11.29 -3.68 8.59
C LEU A 9 -11.05 -4.98 7.81
N GLY A 10 -12.08 -5.80 7.62
CA GLY A 10 -12.01 -7.04 6.83
C GLY A 10 -12.32 -6.87 5.34
N SER A 11 -12.60 -5.65 4.86
CA SER A 11 -12.90 -5.38 3.46
C SER A 11 -11.63 -5.00 2.69
N PRO A 12 -11.13 -5.86 1.79
CA PRO A 12 -9.96 -5.54 0.98
C PRO A 12 -10.24 -4.35 0.05
N VAL A 13 -11.44 -4.23 -0.50
CA VAL A 13 -11.78 -3.09 -1.38
C VAL A 13 -11.68 -1.77 -0.63
N LEU A 14 -12.16 -1.72 0.62
CA LEU A 14 -12.04 -0.53 1.45
C LEU A 14 -10.58 -0.25 1.80
N ALA A 15 -9.79 -1.28 2.13
CA ALA A 15 -8.37 -1.14 2.42
C ALA A 15 -7.59 -0.55 1.24
N LEU A 16 -7.85 -1.03 0.02
CA LEU A 16 -7.26 -0.50 -1.21
C LEU A 16 -7.66 0.95 -1.46
N ALA A 17 -8.96 1.27 -1.34
CA ALA A 17 -9.46 2.62 -1.55
C ALA A 17 -8.88 3.61 -0.53
N LEU A 18 -8.77 3.22 0.74
CA LEU A 18 -8.14 4.02 1.77
C LEU A 18 -6.64 4.20 1.52
N TYR A 19 -5.94 3.15 1.12
CA TYR A 19 -4.51 3.22 0.80
C TYR A 19 -4.24 4.21 -0.33
N VAL A 20 -4.87 4.03 -1.49
CA VAL A 20 -4.69 4.91 -2.64
C VAL A 20 -5.17 6.34 -2.33
N GLY A 21 -6.34 6.47 -1.69
CA GLY A 21 -6.95 7.76 -1.40
C GLY A 21 -6.16 8.59 -0.39
N VAL A 22 -5.72 7.99 0.73
CA VAL A 22 -4.95 8.71 1.76
C VAL A 22 -3.55 9.06 1.27
N VAL A 23 -2.88 8.15 0.56
CA VAL A 23 -1.58 8.44 -0.07
C VAL A 23 -1.73 9.60 -1.05
N ALA A 24 -2.71 9.57 -1.95
CA ALA A 24 -2.94 10.64 -2.91
C ALA A 24 -3.29 11.97 -2.22
N ALA A 25 -4.12 11.95 -1.17
CA ALA A 25 -4.53 13.15 -0.44
C ALA A 25 -3.34 13.90 0.18
N TRP A 26 -2.40 13.19 0.81
CA TRP A 26 -1.21 13.80 1.39
C TRP A 26 -0.22 14.33 0.36
N HIS A 27 -0.27 13.84 -0.88
CA HIS A 27 0.53 14.36 -1.99
C HIS A 27 -0.16 15.50 -2.75
N VAL A 28 -1.32 15.98 -2.29
CA VAL A 28 -1.85 17.26 -2.77
C VAL A 28 -1.00 18.40 -2.19
N PRO A 29 -0.46 19.34 -3.00
CA PRO A 29 0.49 20.34 -2.52
C PRO A 29 0.03 21.14 -1.30
N GLY A 30 -1.27 21.49 -1.23
CA GLY A 30 -1.84 22.18 -0.08
C GLY A 30 -1.88 21.34 1.20
N ALA A 31 -2.23 20.06 1.10
CA ALA A 31 -2.25 19.14 2.24
C ALA A 31 -0.83 18.85 2.74
N TYR A 32 0.10 18.61 1.80
CA TYR A 32 1.52 18.44 2.09
C TYR A 32 2.09 19.67 2.80
N ALA A 33 1.83 20.88 2.28
CA ALA A 33 2.29 22.11 2.90
C ALA A 33 1.71 22.32 4.31
N ALA A 34 0.44 21.97 4.52
CA ALA A 34 -0.19 22.05 5.83
C ALA A 34 0.43 21.06 6.82
N ALA A 35 0.73 19.83 6.39
CA ALA A 35 1.45 18.85 7.19
C ALA A 35 2.87 19.33 7.51
N ALA A 36 3.65 19.71 6.50
CA ALA A 36 5.04 20.15 6.64
C ALA A 36 5.19 21.36 7.58
N GLY A 37 4.23 22.28 7.58
CA GLY A 37 4.23 23.47 8.45
C GLY A 37 3.68 23.25 9.87
N SER A 38 3.24 22.05 10.24
CA SER A 38 2.51 21.82 11.49
C SER A 38 3.06 20.66 12.31
N ALA A 39 3.41 20.95 13.57
CA ALA A 39 3.85 19.94 14.55
C ALA A 39 2.75 18.93 14.92
N LEU A 40 1.48 19.20 14.59
CA LEU A 40 0.36 18.30 14.84
C LEU A 40 -0.06 17.52 13.58
N LEU A 41 -0.14 18.19 12.42
CA LEU A 41 -0.58 17.52 11.19
C LEU A 41 0.48 16.57 10.65
N HIS A 42 1.77 16.88 10.82
CA HIS A 42 2.85 16.01 10.34
C HIS A 42 2.83 14.61 10.99
N PRO A 43 2.73 14.45 12.32
CA PRO A 43 2.56 13.12 12.91
C PRO A 43 1.27 12.41 12.47
N LEU A 44 0.17 13.15 12.27
CA LEU A 44 -1.10 12.56 11.83
C LEU A 44 -1.03 12.05 10.40
N GLU A 45 -0.32 12.75 9.52
CA GLU A 45 0.03 12.28 8.18
C GLU A 45 0.74 10.93 8.28
N HIS A 46 1.87 10.85 9.00
CA HIS A 46 2.63 9.60 9.17
C HIS A 46 1.81 8.46 9.76
N ILE A 47 1.03 8.74 10.82
CA ILE A 47 0.17 7.73 11.44
C ILE A 47 -0.87 7.23 10.45
N SER A 48 -1.49 8.12 9.67
CA SER A 48 -2.50 7.73 8.69
C SER A 48 -1.91 6.89 7.56
N LEU A 49 -0.72 7.27 7.04
CA LEU A 49 0.01 6.54 6.01
C LEU A 49 0.41 5.14 6.49
N LEU A 50 0.98 5.06 7.70
CA LEU A 50 1.35 3.80 8.34
C LEU A 50 0.13 2.89 8.54
N TRP A 51 -0.98 3.47 8.98
CA TRP A 51 -2.20 2.72 9.26
C TRP A 51 -2.83 2.15 7.99
N VAL A 52 -3.00 2.97 6.93
CA VAL A 52 -3.56 2.48 5.66
C VAL A 52 -2.61 1.53 4.94
N GLY A 53 -1.30 1.74 5.03
CA GLY A 53 -0.28 0.82 4.50
C GLY A 53 -0.35 -0.53 5.21
N THR A 54 -0.43 -0.53 6.53
CA THR A 54 -0.58 -1.76 7.32
C THR A 54 -1.86 -2.48 6.93
N LEU A 55 -2.99 -1.78 6.83
CA LEU A 55 -4.26 -2.36 6.43
C LEU A 55 -4.21 -2.96 5.02
N PHE A 56 -3.52 -2.29 4.09
CA PHE A 56 -3.32 -2.78 2.73
C PHE A 56 -2.55 -4.10 2.72
N TRP A 57 -1.39 -4.14 3.38
CA TRP A 57 -0.53 -5.34 3.46
C TRP A 57 -1.15 -6.46 4.29
N PHE A 58 -2.00 -6.15 5.27
CA PHE A 58 -2.69 -7.14 6.10
C PHE A 58 -3.53 -8.12 5.27
N HIS A 59 -4.22 -7.62 4.24
CA HIS A 59 -5.04 -8.41 3.33
C HIS A 59 -4.21 -9.29 2.38
N LEU A 60 -2.94 -8.95 2.18
CA LEU A 60 -2.03 -9.71 1.33
C LEU A 60 -1.24 -10.76 2.12
N LEU A 61 -0.66 -10.36 3.25
CA LEU A 61 0.24 -11.18 4.08
C LEU A 61 -0.50 -12.23 4.90
N ARG A 62 -1.81 -12.05 5.13
CA ARG A 62 -2.68 -13.01 5.84
C ARG A 62 -2.15 -13.41 7.23
N PRO A 63 -1.81 -12.47 8.13
CA PRO A 63 -1.34 -12.81 9.47
C PRO A 63 -2.42 -13.47 10.34
N LEU A 64 -3.72 -13.27 10.03
CA LEU A 64 -4.84 -13.83 10.79
C LEU A 64 -5.67 -14.83 9.95
N PRO A 65 -5.86 -16.09 10.40
CA PRO A 65 -6.66 -17.10 9.69
C PRO A 65 -8.15 -16.75 9.52
N ALA A 66 -8.69 -15.91 10.41
CA ALA A 66 -10.11 -15.57 10.49
C ALA A 66 -10.60 -14.54 9.45
N LEU A 67 -9.70 -13.93 8.67
CA LEU A 67 -10.06 -12.94 7.67
C LEU A 67 -10.48 -13.55 6.32
N ARG A 68 -11.30 -12.79 5.58
CA ARG A 68 -11.84 -13.20 4.28
C ARG A 68 -10.69 -13.41 3.29
N ARG A 69 -10.63 -14.61 2.69
CA ARG A 69 -9.55 -14.99 1.78
C ARG A 69 -9.78 -14.41 0.38
N LEU A 70 -8.81 -13.65 -0.12
CA LEU A 70 -8.71 -13.38 -1.55
C LEU A 70 -8.16 -14.64 -2.25
N SER A 71 -8.69 -14.97 -3.43
CA SER A 71 -8.06 -15.97 -4.29
C SER A 71 -6.71 -15.43 -4.79
N PRO A 72 -5.75 -16.28 -5.21
CA PRO A 72 -4.45 -15.84 -5.70
C PRO A 72 -4.55 -14.78 -6.81
N ALA A 73 -5.45 -14.98 -7.78
CA ALA A 73 -5.71 -14.00 -8.85
C ALA A 73 -6.21 -12.65 -8.31
N ARG A 74 -7.08 -12.65 -7.28
CA ARG A 74 -7.55 -11.41 -6.64
C ARG A 74 -6.46 -10.74 -5.81
N GLN A 75 -5.54 -11.49 -5.20
CA GLN A 75 -4.37 -10.92 -4.52
C GLN A 75 -3.42 -10.24 -5.50
N ALA A 76 -3.18 -10.86 -6.66
CA ALA A 76 -2.38 -10.26 -7.73
C ALA A 76 -3.04 -8.97 -8.26
N GLY A 77 -4.34 -9.00 -8.55
CA GLY A 77 -5.07 -7.80 -8.97
C GLY A 77 -5.09 -6.70 -7.90
N TYR A 78 -5.21 -7.07 -6.62
CA TYR A 78 -5.15 -6.15 -5.50
C TYR A 78 -3.80 -5.44 -5.37
N LEU A 79 -2.71 -6.19 -5.47
CA LEU A 79 -1.35 -5.65 -5.53
C LEU A 79 -1.18 -4.70 -6.71
N LEU A 80 -1.57 -5.15 -7.91
CA LEU A 80 -1.47 -4.36 -9.14
C LEU A 80 -2.20 -3.03 -9.02
N LEU A 81 -3.43 -3.01 -8.50
CA LEU A 81 -4.20 -1.79 -8.34
C LEU A 81 -3.56 -0.82 -7.34
N GLY A 82 -3.02 -1.33 -6.23
CA GLY A 82 -2.26 -0.52 -5.28
C GLY A 82 -1.03 0.11 -5.93
N THR A 83 -0.29 -0.68 -6.70
CA THR A 83 0.86 -0.22 -7.47
C THR A 83 0.47 0.81 -8.53
N LEU A 84 -0.62 0.61 -9.28
CA LEU A 84 -1.08 1.60 -10.26
C LEU A 84 -1.43 2.94 -9.61
N GLY A 85 -2.01 2.92 -8.40
CA GLY A 85 -2.27 4.14 -7.64
C GLY A 85 -1.00 4.92 -7.32
N GLY A 86 0.05 4.24 -6.84
CA GLY A 86 1.35 4.87 -6.60
C GLY A 86 2.07 5.29 -7.88
N ALA A 87 1.92 4.54 -8.99
CA ALA A 87 2.52 4.86 -10.27
C ALA A 87 1.95 6.17 -10.85
N LEU A 88 0.64 6.39 -10.74
CA LEU A 88 0.01 7.64 -11.16
C LEU A 88 0.58 8.84 -10.40
N LEU A 89 0.77 8.70 -9.09
CA LEU A 89 1.40 9.72 -8.26
C LEU A 89 2.85 9.97 -8.67
N ALA A 90 3.67 8.91 -8.74
CA ALA A 90 5.07 9.00 -9.14
C ALA A 90 5.24 9.63 -10.53
N GLY A 91 4.40 9.24 -11.49
CA GLY A 91 4.36 9.81 -12.84
C GLY A 91 3.95 11.28 -12.86
N THR A 92 3.04 11.69 -11.96
CA THR A 92 2.67 13.11 -11.81
C THR A 92 3.85 13.94 -11.31
N LEU A 93 4.60 13.43 -10.33
CA LEU A 93 5.79 14.11 -9.78
C LEU A 93 6.91 14.20 -10.81
N ALA A 94 7.19 13.09 -11.50
CA ALA A 94 8.22 12.98 -12.54
C ALA A 94 7.90 13.78 -13.81
N GLY A 95 6.62 13.86 -14.18
CA GLY A 95 6.16 14.49 -15.40
C GLY A 95 5.72 15.95 -15.24
N ALA A 96 5.71 16.50 -14.04
CA ALA A 96 5.24 17.86 -13.82
C ALA A 96 6.07 18.89 -14.63
N PRO A 97 5.42 19.89 -15.25
CA PRO A 97 6.13 20.96 -15.96
C PRO A 97 6.74 22.00 -15.01
N VAL A 98 6.31 22.02 -13.76
CA VAL A 98 6.71 22.98 -12.72
C VAL A 98 6.95 22.27 -11.39
N ALA A 99 7.74 22.88 -10.51
CA ALA A 99 7.90 22.39 -9.16
C ALA A 99 6.58 22.55 -8.40
N LEU A 100 6.01 21.44 -7.93
CA LEU A 100 4.79 21.41 -7.11
C LEU A 100 5.08 21.76 -5.64
N TYR A 101 6.35 21.63 -5.23
CA TYR A 101 6.82 21.89 -3.86
C TYR A 101 7.99 22.88 -3.82
N PRO A 102 7.88 24.08 -4.44
CA PRO A 102 9.00 24.98 -4.66
C PRO A 102 9.68 25.49 -3.38
N GLN A 103 8.95 25.53 -2.26
CA GLN A 103 9.43 26.05 -0.98
C GLN A 103 10.17 25.00 -0.11
N TRP A 104 10.12 23.71 -0.47
CA TRP A 104 10.63 22.61 0.34
C TRP A 104 11.78 21.84 -0.32
N VAL A 105 12.13 22.21 -1.55
CA VAL A 105 13.14 21.51 -2.35
C VAL A 105 14.17 22.51 -2.85
N SER A 106 15.39 22.46 -2.31
CA SER A 106 16.48 23.39 -2.64
C SER A 106 16.91 23.33 -4.12
N SER A 107 16.70 22.18 -4.77
CA SER A 107 16.93 21.88 -6.18
C SER A 107 15.66 21.98 -7.04
N GLY A 108 14.53 22.38 -6.46
CA GLY A 108 13.27 22.64 -7.16
C GLY A 108 12.73 21.47 -7.98
N LEU A 109 12.54 21.70 -9.29
CA LEU A 109 11.89 20.76 -10.21
C LEU A 109 12.68 19.48 -10.43
N ASP A 110 14.01 19.54 -10.50
CA ASP A 110 14.83 18.38 -10.84
C ASP A 110 14.80 17.31 -9.74
N ASP A 111 14.79 17.73 -8.48
CA ASP A 111 14.71 16.81 -7.35
C ASP A 111 13.33 16.20 -7.19
N GLN A 112 12.25 16.96 -7.43
CA GLN A 112 10.91 16.39 -7.52
C GLN A 112 10.83 15.32 -8.62
N ARG A 113 11.43 15.59 -9.79
CA ARG A 113 11.43 14.64 -10.89
C ARG A 113 12.23 13.39 -10.58
N LEU A 114 13.39 13.55 -9.94
CA LEU A 114 14.20 12.45 -9.45
C LEU A 114 13.42 11.61 -8.44
N ALA A 115 12.75 12.23 -7.47
CA ALA A 115 11.93 11.54 -6.50
C ALA A 115 10.82 10.72 -7.16
N GLY A 116 10.05 11.32 -8.09
CA GLY A 116 9.04 10.60 -8.87
C GLY A 116 9.64 9.45 -9.69
N GLY A 117 10.81 9.66 -10.30
CA GLY A 117 11.54 8.63 -11.03
C GLY A 117 12.00 7.47 -10.15
N LEU A 118 12.52 7.75 -8.95
CA LEU A 118 12.94 6.74 -7.97
C LEU A 118 11.75 5.94 -7.42
N MET A 119 10.62 6.59 -7.15
CA MET A 119 9.40 5.90 -6.78
C MET A 119 8.98 4.90 -7.86
N MET A 120 8.98 5.33 -9.13
CA MET A 120 8.61 4.47 -10.26
C MET A 120 9.60 3.33 -10.50
N ALA A 121 10.91 3.62 -10.45
CA ALA A 121 11.96 2.69 -10.86
C ALA A 121 12.44 1.76 -9.75
N VAL A 122 12.26 2.12 -8.48
CA VAL A 122 12.81 1.37 -7.34
C VAL A 122 11.72 0.88 -6.40
N GLU A 123 10.90 1.79 -5.89
CA GLU A 123 9.90 1.46 -4.86
C GLU A 123 8.83 0.52 -5.41
N MET A 124 8.22 0.85 -6.55
CA MET A 124 7.15 0.04 -7.13
C MET A 124 7.59 -1.38 -7.51
N PRO A 125 8.73 -1.58 -8.22
CA PRO A 125 9.19 -2.91 -8.55
C PRO A 125 9.58 -3.71 -7.31
N LEU A 126 10.18 -3.07 -6.30
CA LEU A 126 10.53 -3.74 -5.04
C LEU A 126 9.29 -4.20 -4.29
N ALA A 127 8.27 -3.34 -4.15
CA ALA A 127 7.01 -3.69 -3.50
C ALA A 127 6.30 -4.85 -4.21
N LEU A 128 6.23 -4.81 -5.55
CA LEU A 128 5.68 -5.91 -6.35
C LEU A 128 6.48 -7.20 -6.19
N ALA A 129 7.81 -7.12 -6.27
CA ALA A 129 8.69 -8.29 -6.15
C ALA A 129 8.54 -8.97 -4.79
N VAL A 130 8.57 -8.20 -3.70
CA VAL A 130 8.38 -8.72 -2.34
C VAL A 130 6.98 -9.32 -2.19
N GLY A 131 5.94 -8.60 -2.64
CA GLY A 131 4.56 -9.08 -2.59
C GLY A 131 4.39 -10.40 -3.33
N TYR A 132 4.89 -10.50 -4.57
CA TYR A 132 4.79 -11.71 -5.37
C TYR A 132 5.64 -12.85 -4.81
N ALA A 133 6.84 -12.58 -4.32
CA ALA A 133 7.69 -13.59 -3.66
C ALA A 133 7.00 -14.21 -2.43
N VAL A 134 6.32 -13.39 -1.61
CA VAL A 134 5.53 -13.88 -0.47
C VAL A 134 4.38 -14.77 -0.93
N LEU A 135 3.65 -14.35 -1.98
CA LEU A 135 2.55 -15.13 -2.55
C LEU A 135 3.02 -16.46 -3.15
N LEU A 136 4.11 -16.46 -3.91
CA LEU A 136 4.73 -17.66 -4.47
C LEU A 136 5.17 -18.62 -3.37
N ARG A 137 5.90 -18.11 -2.35
CA ARG A 137 6.31 -18.93 -1.21
C ARG A 137 5.11 -19.54 -0.50
N ALA A 138 4.00 -18.82 -0.37
CA ALA A 138 2.78 -19.35 0.24
C ALA A 138 2.11 -20.42 -0.63
N ALA A 139 2.13 -20.27 -1.97
CA ALA A 139 1.57 -21.24 -2.91
C ALA A 139 2.39 -22.54 -2.98
N LEU A 140 3.72 -22.45 -2.84
CA LEU A 140 4.64 -23.58 -2.89
C LEU A 140 4.76 -24.36 -1.57
N ARG A 141 4.14 -23.89 -0.47
CA ARG A 141 4.15 -24.64 0.80
C ARG A 141 3.42 -25.96 0.61
N PRO A 142 4.05 -27.11 0.93
CA PRO A 142 3.37 -28.40 0.91
C PRO A 142 2.13 -28.33 1.78
N ARG A 143 0.98 -28.72 1.23
CA ARG A 143 -0.22 -28.95 2.03
C ARG A 143 0.13 -30.10 2.96
N ARG A 144 0.33 -29.83 4.26
CA ARG A 144 0.41 -30.89 5.26
C ARG A 144 -0.84 -31.74 5.06
N GLY A 145 -0.64 -32.99 4.63
CA GLY A 145 -1.72 -33.94 4.51
C GLY A 145 -2.46 -33.92 5.83
N THR A 146 -3.78 -33.78 5.78
CA THR A 146 -4.62 -34.27 6.86
C THR A 146 -4.37 -35.77 6.88
N GLU A 147 -3.34 -36.18 7.63
CA GLU A 147 -3.11 -37.58 7.92
C GLU A 147 -4.39 -38.11 8.54
N SER A 148 -4.90 -39.11 7.86
CA SER A 148 -5.99 -40.01 8.20
C SER A 148 -5.71 -40.80 9.48
N ALA A 149 -5.29 -40.12 10.55
CA ALA A 149 -5.06 -40.69 11.88
C ALA A 149 -6.36 -41.16 12.57
N TRP A 150 -7.50 -41.06 11.87
CA TRP A 150 -8.81 -41.52 12.32
C TRP A 150 -9.33 -42.74 11.54
N LEU A 151 -8.56 -43.29 10.59
CA LEU A 151 -8.93 -44.49 9.83
C LEU A 151 -7.91 -45.62 10.03
N GLY A 152 -8.12 -46.35 11.11
CA GLY A 152 -7.51 -47.63 11.45
C GLY A 152 -7.97 -47.98 12.86
N THR A 153 -9.21 -48.45 13.06
CA THR A 153 -9.61 -49.87 13.06
C THR A 153 -8.59 -50.78 13.72
#